data_AF-A0A8S4FS64-F1
#
_entry.id   AF-A0A8S4FS64-F1
#
_cell.length_a   1.000
_cell.length_b   1.000
_cell.length_c   1.000
_cell.angle_alpha   90.00
_cell.angle_beta   90.00
_cell.angle_gamma   90.00
#
_symmetry.space_group_name_H-M   'P 1'
#
loop_
_entity.id
_entity.type
_entity.pdbx_description
1 polymer ?
#
loop_
_entity_poly.entity_id
_entity_poly.type
_entity_poly.pdbx_seq_one_letter_code
_entity_poly.pdbx_strand_id
1 'polypeptide(L)'
;MNAACFESYRKCDIYALALVLWEVTARAGPRPRPAVPPYHPLVGQDPGQDEMRKIVCTDAARPELPDTAQPTMAGLNQLIRECWHANPSVRLPALRIKKTLLKLALQDNSIHLDQDSDVHV
;
A
#
# COMPACT_ATOMS: atom_id res chain seq x y z
N MET A 1 -19.52 -4.94 -3.20
CA MET A 1 -18.58 -5.94 -3.75
C MET A 1 -19.39 -6.87 -4.64
N ASN A 2 -18.99 -7.08 -5.89
CA ASN A 2 -19.67 -8.05 -6.75
C ASN A 2 -18.95 -9.40 -6.64
N ALA A 3 -19.50 -10.32 -5.84
CA ALA A 3 -18.89 -11.62 -5.56
C ALA A 3 -18.78 -12.54 -6.79
N ALA A 4 -19.53 -12.25 -7.86
CA ALA A 4 -19.45 -12.98 -9.13
C ALA A 4 -18.32 -12.48 -10.04
N CYS A 5 -17.66 -11.38 -9.70
CA CYS A 5 -16.62 -10.76 -10.52
C CYS A 5 -15.24 -11.00 -9.91
N PHE A 6 -14.43 -11.86 -10.55
CA PHE A 6 -13.07 -12.17 -10.11
C PHE A 6 -12.20 -10.91 -9.91
N GLU A 7 -12.33 -9.93 -10.79
CA GLU A 7 -11.63 -8.65 -10.69
C GLU A 7 -11.93 -7.89 -9.39
N SER A 8 -13.12 -8.06 -8.79
CA SER A 8 -13.44 -7.46 -7.49
C SER A 8 -12.52 -7.98 -6.38
N TYR A 9 -12.17 -9.28 -6.40
CA TYR A 9 -11.24 -9.87 -5.44
C TYR A 9 -9.83 -9.35 -5.66
N ARG A 10 -9.36 -9.29 -6.92
CA ARG A 10 -8.05 -8.71 -7.24
C ARG A 10 -7.91 -7.28 -6.72
N LYS A 11 -8.94 -6.44 -6.90
CA LYS A 11 -8.92 -5.06 -6.36
C LYS A 11 -8.91 -5.00 -4.84
N CYS A 12 -9.43 -6.01 -4.16
CA CYS A 12 -9.32 -6.13 -2.70
C CYS A 12 -7.91 -6.56 -2.28
N ASP A 13 -7.29 -7.50 -3.01
CA ASP A 13 -5.89 -7.88 -2.78
C ASP A 13 -4.95 -6.68 -2.94
N ILE A 14 -5.19 -5.82 -3.94
CA ILE A 14 -4.41 -4.58 -4.11
C ILE A 14 -4.55 -3.63 -2.93
N TYR A 15 -5.74 -3.55 -2.33
CA TYR A 15 -5.95 -2.73 -1.13
C TYR A 15 -5.19 -3.32 0.07
N ALA A 16 -5.26 -4.64 0.28
CA ALA A 16 -4.52 -5.31 1.34
C ALA A 16 -3.00 -5.16 1.15
N LEU A 17 -2.50 -5.32 -0.08
CA LEU A 17 -1.10 -5.09 -0.44
C LEU A 17 -0.65 -3.68 -0.08
N ALA A 18 -1.48 -2.66 -0.29
CA ALA A 18 -1.17 -1.28 0.06
C ALA A 18 -0.93 -1.10 1.58
N LEU A 19 -1.71 -1.80 2.42
CA LEU A 19 -1.53 -1.78 3.86
C LEU A 19 -0.22 -2.45 4.27
N VAL A 20 0.13 -3.58 3.64
CA VAL A 20 1.42 -4.24 3.87
C VAL A 20 2.59 -3.35 3.45
N LEU A 21 2.49 -2.69 2.29
CA LEU A 21 3.50 -1.72 1.84
C LEU A 21 3.63 -0.56 2.82
N TRP A 22 2.53 -0.08 3.41
CA TRP A 22 2.56 0.92 4.48
C TRP A 22 3.31 0.42 5.73
N GLU A 23 3.13 -0.83 6.15
CA GLU A 23 3.88 -1.40 7.27
C GLU A 23 5.40 -1.47 6.98
N VAL A 24 5.77 -1.73 5.72
CA VAL A 24 7.16 -1.70 5.29
C VAL A 24 7.71 -0.27 5.33
N THR A 25 6.99 0.71 4.78
CA THR A 25 7.48 2.11 4.77
C THR A 25 7.52 2.74 6.15
N ALA A 26 6.59 2.39 7.04
CA ALA A 26 6.59 2.85 8.42
C ALA A 26 7.84 2.39 9.19
N ARG A 27 8.44 1.26 8.80
CA ARG A 27 9.68 0.72 9.40
C ARG A 27 10.94 1.19 8.70
N ALA A 28 10.90 1.41 7.39
CA ALA A 28 12.05 1.79 6.57
C ALA A 28 12.30 3.31 6.50
N GLY A 29 11.39 4.13 7.04
CA GLY A 29 11.52 5.59 7.02
C GLY A 29 12.64 6.14 7.91
N PRO A 30 13.01 7.42 7.74
CA PRO A 30 14.06 8.08 8.53
C PRO A 30 13.74 8.15 10.03
N ARG A 31 12.47 8.00 10.40
CA ARG A 31 11.99 7.84 11.78
C ARG A 31 11.14 6.58 11.85
N PRO A 32 11.75 5.40 12.06
CA PRO A 32 11.03 4.14 12.14
C PRO A 32 9.96 4.19 13.24
N ARG A 33 8.74 3.78 12.90
CA ARG A 33 7.64 3.65 13.87
C ARG A 33 7.64 2.25 14.48
N PRO A 34 7.12 2.08 15.71
CA PRO A 34 6.91 0.78 16.30
C PRO A 34 6.10 -0.13 15.37
N ALA A 35 6.39 -1.43 15.39
CA ALA A 35 5.67 -2.42 14.60
C ALA A 35 4.23 -2.56 15.12
N VAL A 36 3.32 -1.82 14.50
CA VAL A 36 1.89 -1.84 14.81
C VAL A 36 1.08 -2.16 13.56
N PRO A 37 -0.06 -2.85 13.69
CA PRO A 37 -0.91 -3.13 12.54
C PRO A 37 -1.53 -1.84 11.97
N PRO A 38 -1.96 -1.86 10.70
CA PRO A 38 -2.72 -0.77 10.10
C PRO A 38 -3.94 -0.43 10.95
N TYR A 39 -4.27 0.86 11.06
CA TYR A 39 -5.39 1.39 11.84
C TYR A 39 -5.31 1.22 13.36
N HIS A 40 -4.21 0.71 13.93
CA HIS A 40 -4.04 0.52 15.37
C HIS A 40 -4.47 1.72 16.27
N PRO A 41 -4.24 3.00 15.90
CA PRO A 41 -4.70 4.13 16.72
C PRO A 41 -6.21 4.37 16.72
N LEU A 42 -6.94 3.75 15.79
CA LEU A 42 -8.35 4.03 15.49
C LEU A 42 -9.29 2.89 15.91
N VAL A 43 -8.76 1.69 16.14
CA VAL A 43 -9.55 0.49 16.45
C VAL A 43 -8.86 -0.37 17.50
N GLY A 44 -9.61 -1.26 18.15
CA GLY A 44 -9.05 -2.24 19.09
C GLY A 44 -8.14 -3.29 18.44
N GLN A 45 -7.55 -4.19 19.25
CA GLN A 45 -6.68 -5.26 18.73
C GLN A 45 -7.42 -6.28 17.85
N ASP A 46 -8.71 -6.50 18.10
CA ASP A 46 -9.57 -7.43 17.34
C ASP A 46 -10.85 -6.71 16.91
N PRO A 47 -10.78 -5.85 15.87
CA PRO A 47 -11.89 -4.99 15.49
C PRO A 47 -12.97 -5.77 14.74
N GLY A 48 -14.22 -5.53 15.12
CA GLY A 48 -15.38 -6.10 14.42
C GLY A 48 -15.55 -5.53 13.01
N GLN A 49 -16.32 -6.22 12.18
CA GLN A 49 -16.60 -5.77 10.81
C GLN A 49 -17.26 -4.38 10.75
N ASP A 50 -18.14 -4.07 11.71
CA ASP A 50 -18.83 -2.78 11.80
C ASP A 50 -17.88 -1.63 12.12
N GLU A 51 -16.92 -1.87 13.01
CA GLU A 51 -15.90 -0.88 13.39
C GLU A 51 -14.98 -0.58 12.20
N MET A 52 -14.46 -1.63 11.55
CA MET A 52 -13.63 -1.48 10.35
C MET A 52 -14.39 -0.81 9.21
N ARG A 53 -15.68 -1.13 9.02
CA ARG A 53 -16.52 -0.46 8.01
C ARG A 53 -16.66 1.03 8.32
N LYS A 54 -16.92 1.39 9.58
CA LYS A 54 -17.05 2.79 9.99
C LYS A 54 -15.77 3.56 9.65
N ILE A 55 -14.61 3.12 10.14
CA ILE A 55 -13.36 3.87 9.94
C ILE A 55 -12.90 3.89 8.48
N VAL A 56 -13.02 2.78 7.73
CA VAL A 56 -12.48 2.68 6.38
C VAL A 56 -13.43 3.24 5.31
N CYS A 57 -14.73 2.98 5.45
CA CYS A 57 -15.74 3.28 4.44
C CYS A 57 -16.52 4.56 4.74
N THR A 58 -16.88 4.80 6.00
CA THR A 58 -17.67 5.98 6.39
C THR A 58 -16.76 7.18 6.64
N ASP A 59 -15.76 7.01 7.52
CA ASP A 59 -14.86 8.10 7.92
C ASP A 59 -13.71 8.27 6.90
N ALA A 60 -13.62 7.37 5.92
CA ALA A 60 -12.58 7.33 4.88
C ALA A 60 -11.14 7.40 5.42
N ALA A 61 -10.93 6.96 6.67
CA ALA A 61 -9.64 7.00 7.33
C ALA A 61 -8.64 6.10 6.60
N ARG A 62 -7.37 6.51 6.60
CA ARG A 62 -6.24 5.73 6.11
C ARG A 62 -5.06 5.84 7.10
N PRO A 63 -4.20 4.82 7.20
CA PRO A 63 -2.99 4.91 8.00
C PRO A 63 -2.13 6.11 7.56
N GLU A 64 -1.56 6.83 8.53
CA GLU A 64 -0.75 8.00 8.24
C GLU A 64 0.57 7.57 7.57
N LEU A 65 0.85 8.10 6.38
CA LEU A 65 2.11 7.84 5.67
C LEU A 65 3.27 8.62 6.34
N PRO A 66 4.47 8.04 6.43
CA PRO A 66 5.60 8.72 7.05
C PRO A 66 6.00 9.93 6.18
N ASP A 67 6.18 11.08 6.82
CA ASP A 67 6.79 12.23 6.15
C ASP A 67 8.27 11.94 5.86
N THR A 68 8.70 12.25 4.64
CA THR A 68 10.01 11.84 4.12
C THR A 68 10.49 12.80 3.03
N ALA A 69 11.75 13.21 3.13
CA ALA A 69 12.44 13.96 2.08
C ALA A 69 13.09 13.03 1.02
N GLN A 70 13.19 11.72 1.29
CA GLN A 70 13.76 10.73 0.37
C GLN A 70 12.80 10.49 -0.82
N PRO A 71 13.22 10.76 -2.07
CA PRO A 71 12.35 10.65 -3.26
C PRO A 71 11.75 9.27 -3.46
N THR A 72 12.53 8.21 -3.22
CA THR A 72 12.08 6.81 -3.35
C THR A 72 10.93 6.50 -2.39
N MET A 73 11.05 6.94 -1.15
CA MET A 73 10.01 6.78 -0.12
C MET A 73 8.77 7.64 -0.43
N ALA A 74 8.96 8.85 -0.95
CA ALA A 74 7.85 9.69 -1.39
C ALA A 74 7.08 9.04 -2.56
N GLY A 75 7.80 8.46 -3.52
CA GLY A 75 7.21 7.68 -4.61
C GLY A 75 6.46 6.44 -4.14
N LEU A 76 7.01 5.71 -3.15
CA LEU A 76 6.33 4.57 -2.55
C LEU A 76 5.08 4.98 -1.77
N ASN A 77 5.12 6.09 -1.04
CA ASN A 77 3.96 6.68 -0.38
C ASN A 77 2.85 7.03 -1.39
N GLN A 78 3.21 7.58 -2.55
CA GLN A 78 2.25 7.86 -3.61
C GLN A 78 1.65 6.57 -4.20
N LEU A 79 2.47 5.54 -4.43
CA LEU A 79 2.00 4.24 -4.91
C LEU A 79 0.98 3.61 -3.94
N ILE A 80 1.24 3.68 -2.63
CA ILE A 80 0.31 3.22 -1.59
C ILE A 80 -1.02 3.96 -1.69
N ARG A 81 -1.00 5.29 -1.90
CA ARG A 81 -2.22 6.11 -2.06
C ARG A 81 -3.10 5.65 -3.21
N GLU A 82 -2.50 5.28 -4.32
CA GLU A 82 -3.21 4.80 -5.51
C GLU A 82 -3.79 3.39 -5.29
N CYS A 83 -3.15 2.56 -4.46
CA CYS A 83 -3.56 1.17 -4.22
C CYS A 83 -4.69 1.04 -3.17
N TRP A 84 -4.76 1.91 -2.17
CA TRP A 84 -5.83 1.86 -1.15
C TRP A 84 -7.00 2.83 -1.38
N HIS A 85 -7.15 3.30 -2.62
CA HIS A 85 -8.20 4.25 -3.00
C HIS A 85 -9.61 3.68 -2.68
N ALA A 86 -10.54 4.54 -2.25
CA ALA A 86 -11.90 4.13 -1.89
C ALA A 86 -12.64 3.48 -3.06
N ASN A 87 -12.59 4.11 -4.24
CA ASN A 87 -13.08 3.52 -5.49
C ASN A 87 -12.14 2.38 -5.97
N PRO A 88 -12.60 1.11 -6.03
CA PRO A 88 -11.78 -0.02 -6.48
C PRO A 88 -11.35 0.06 -7.95
N SER A 89 -12.12 0.74 -8.80
CA SER A 89 -11.86 0.79 -10.25
C SER A 89 -10.58 1.55 -10.61
N VAL A 90 -10.16 2.49 -9.75
CA VAL A 90 -8.93 3.27 -9.99
C VAL A 90 -7.69 2.66 -9.36
N ARG A 91 -7.84 1.60 -8.55
CA ARG A 91 -6.68 0.92 -7.95
C ARG A 91 -5.85 0.26 -9.03
N LEU A 92 -4.53 0.38 -8.91
CA LEU A 92 -3.58 -0.10 -9.90
C LEU A 92 -3.62 -1.63 -10.05
N PRO A 93 -3.42 -2.19 -11.26
CA PRO A 93 -3.14 -3.62 -11.42
C PRO A 93 -1.77 -4.00 -10.84
N ALA A 94 -1.63 -5.25 -10.37
CA ALA A 94 -0.38 -5.76 -9.78
C ALA A 94 0.86 -5.56 -10.69
N LEU A 95 0.71 -5.78 -12.00
CA LEU A 95 1.79 -5.56 -12.97
C LEU A 95 2.26 -4.09 -13.00
N ARG A 96 1.34 -3.13 -12.87
CA ARG A 96 1.67 -1.71 -12.82
C ARG A 96 2.41 -1.37 -11.54
N ILE A 97 1.98 -1.93 -10.40
CA ILE A 97 2.68 -1.77 -9.11
C ILE A 97 4.12 -2.28 -9.22
N LYS A 98 4.32 -3.51 -9.74
CA LYS A 98 5.66 -4.08 -9.97
C LYS A 98 6.54 -3.15 -10.82
N LYS A 99 6.03 -2.69 -11.98
CA LYS A 99 6.77 -1.78 -12.87
C LYS A 99 7.11 -0.45 -12.19
N THR A 100 6.20 0.11 -11.40
CA THR A 100 6.47 1.34 -10.64
C THR A 100 7.54 1.13 -9.58
N LEU A 101 7.49 0.03 -8.82
CA LEU A 101 8.50 -0.31 -7.82
C LEU A 101 9.90 -0.47 -8.45
N LEU A 102 10.00 -1.21 -9.55
CA LEU A 102 11.25 -1.35 -10.30
C LEU A 102 11.77 0.01 -10.78
N LYS A 103 10.89 0.85 -11.32
CA LYS A 103 11.28 2.20 -11.76
C LYS A 103 11.81 3.05 -10.60
N LEU A 104 11.16 3.02 -9.43
CA LEU A 104 11.62 3.75 -8.25
C LEU A 104 12.99 3.26 -7.78
N ALA A 105 13.19 1.94 -7.76
CA ALA A 105 14.47 1.34 -7.39
C ALA A 105 15.59 1.71 -8.38
N LEU A 106 15.32 1.66 -9.69
CA LEU A 106 16.31 2.05 -10.72
C LEU A 106 16.66 3.55 -10.70
N GLN A 107 15.80 4.40 -10.13
CA GLN A 107 16.07 5.82 -9.96
C GLN A 107 16.84 6.14 -8.68
N ASP A 108 17.00 5.15 -7.80
CA ASP A 108 17.72 5.28 -6.54
C ASP A 108 19.10 4.62 -6.66
N ASN A 109 20.14 5.44 -6.77
CA ASN A 109 21.51 4.96 -6.93
C ASN A 109 22.02 4.13 -5.74
N SER A 110 21.31 4.13 -4.60
CA SER A 110 21.65 3.31 -3.43
C SER A 110 21.07 1.89 -3.49
N ILE A 111 20.18 1.60 -4.44
CA ILE A 111 19.50 0.31 -4.57
C ILE A 111 20.12 -0.47 -5.74
N HIS A 112 20.70 -1.63 -5.45
CA HIS A 112 21.20 -2.56 -6.47
C HIS A 112 20.20 -3.70 -6.65
N LEU A 113 19.62 -3.81 -7.84
CA LEU A 113 18.74 -4.91 -8.21
C LEU A 113 19.54 -6.00 -8.95
N ASP A 114 19.38 -7.25 -8.54
CA ASP A 114 19.90 -8.39 -9.29
C ASP A 114 19.10 -8.57 -10.59
N GLN A 115 19.80 -8.84 -11.70
CA GLN A 115 19.26 -8.81 -13.06
C GLN A 115 18.22 -9.90 -13.38
N ASP A 116 17.95 -10.86 -12.50
CA ASP A 116 16.95 -11.91 -12.72
C ASP A 116 15.48 -11.46 -12.54
N SER A 117 15.24 -10.16 -12.38
CA SER A 117 13.91 -9.59 -12.16
C SER A 117 13.08 -9.39 -13.43
N ASP A 118 13.53 -9.92 -14.57
CA ASP A 118 12.91 -9.70 -15.88
C ASP A 118 11.43 -10.11 -15.88
N VAL A 119 10.58 -9.12 -16.13
CA VAL A 119 9.15 -9.32 -16.30
C VAL A 119 8.93 -9.70 -17.76
N HIS A 120 9.05 -10.98 -18.08
CA HIS A 120 8.53 -11.47 -19.36
C HIS A 120 7.02 -11.18 -19.39
N VAL A 121 6.62 -10.37 -20.38
CA VAL A 121 5.22 -10.04 -20.69
C VAL A 121 4.55 -11.26 -21.29
#